data_AF-A0A957NLE0-F1
#
_entry.id   AF-A0A957NLE0-F1
#
_cell.length_a   1.000
_cell.length_b   1.000
_cell.length_c   1.000
_cell.angle_alpha   90.00
_cell.angle_beta   90.00
_cell.angle_gamma   90.00
#
_symmetry.space_group_name_H-M   'P 1'
#
loop_
_entity.id
_entity.type
_entity.pdbx_description
1 polymer ?
#
loop_
_entity_poly.entity_id
_entity_poly.type
_entity_poly.pdbx_seq_one_letter_code
_entity_poly.pdbx_strand_id
1 'polypeptide(L)'
;MTNNTLSILASDIVNRAATFVLYALVSRHLGAHEFGQMSLGLTFFQTFQLLAVAGMQTLVTREVAKDRTQTNPYLINGSLSIVLFSLLSMLLLLAVTWSMGYALDTTEVILLFSVSLFPYAISVLCDAVFQGWERMQYITYANVIVNIFKIGFAYYVLINGGGLVGLALILFGSHVAVLVVKWYLLQRNIIKPQFKFDMRFCWEMSKATLPFLGIDG
;
A
#
# COMPACT_ATOMS: atom_id res chain seq x y z
N MET A 1 13.54 16.89 -13.48
CA MET A 1 14.04 15.65 -12.82
C MET A 1 14.23 15.82 -11.32
N THR A 2 14.94 16.85 -10.85
CA THR A 2 15.16 17.11 -9.40
C THR A 2 13.87 17.14 -8.57
N ASN A 3 12.82 17.81 -9.06
CA ASN A 3 11.55 17.92 -8.34
C ASN A 3 10.85 16.57 -8.11
N ASN A 4 10.99 15.63 -9.05
CA ASN A 4 10.34 14.31 -9.00
C ASN A 4 11.05 13.37 -8.03
N THR A 5 12.39 13.31 -8.11
CA THR A 5 13.20 12.52 -7.17
C THR A 5 13.05 13.05 -5.74
N LEU A 6 13.07 14.38 -5.56
CA LEU A 6 12.83 15.01 -4.26
C LEU A 6 11.44 14.68 -3.71
N SER A 7 10.40 14.66 -4.56
CA SER A 7 9.03 14.33 -4.17
C SER A 7 8.90 12.89 -3.65
N ILE A 8 9.50 11.91 -4.33
CA ILE A 8 9.50 10.52 -3.87
C ILE A 8 10.28 10.39 -2.56
N LEU A 9 11.48 10.94 -2.49
CA LEU A 9 12.32 10.89 -1.27
C LEU A 9 11.60 11.52 -0.07
N ALA A 10 10.97 12.69 -0.26
CA ALA A 10 10.18 13.32 0.79
C ALA A 10 9.04 12.43 1.28
N SER A 11 8.36 11.73 0.36
CA SER A 11 7.28 10.81 0.70
C SER A 11 7.77 9.61 1.51
N ASP A 12 8.93 9.05 1.14
CA ASP A 12 9.52 7.91 1.87
C ASP A 12 10.00 8.33 3.27
N ILE A 13 10.67 9.48 3.39
CA ILE A 13 11.09 10.05 4.67
C ILE A 13 9.88 10.28 5.58
N VAL A 14 8.80 10.86 5.06
CA VAL A 14 7.58 11.10 5.85
C VAL A 14 6.93 9.79 6.27
N ASN A 15 6.90 8.77 5.41
CA ASN A 15 6.37 7.45 5.78
C ASN A 15 7.22 6.80 6.88
N ARG A 16 8.54 6.79 6.74
CA ARG A 16 9.47 6.25 7.75
C ARG A 16 9.35 6.99 9.09
N ALA A 17 9.30 8.31 9.05
CA ALA A 17 9.08 9.13 10.23
C ALA A 17 7.73 8.83 10.89
N ALA A 18 6.65 8.68 10.10
CA ALA A 18 5.34 8.32 10.62
C ALA A 18 5.35 6.95 11.31
N THR A 19 5.97 5.93 10.69
CA THR A 19 6.12 4.61 11.29
C THR A 19 6.92 4.66 12.59
N PHE A 20 8.02 5.43 12.61
CA PHE A 20 8.81 5.63 13.83
C PHE A 20 7.98 6.28 14.95
N VAL A 21 7.20 7.33 14.63
CA VAL A 21 6.32 7.98 15.60
C VAL A 21 5.28 7.01 16.14
N LEU A 22 4.66 6.19 15.28
CA LEU A 22 3.71 5.17 15.72
C LEU A 22 4.35 4.16 16.68
N TYR A 23 5.56 3.69 16.37
CA TYR A 23 6.33 2.82 17.26
C TYR A 23 6.61 3.47 18.62
N ALA A 24 7.03 4.73 18.63
CA ALA A 24 7.27 5.48 19.86
C ALA A 24 5.99 5.66 20.68
N LEU A 25 4.87 5.95 20.02
CA LEU A 25 3.57 6.12 20.67
C LEU A 25 3.05 4.81 21.27
N VAL A 26 3.14 3.69 20.54
CA VAL A 26 2.75 2.38 21.06
C VAL A 26 3.63 1.95 22.22
N SER A 27 4.95 2.07 22.08
CA SER A 27 5.88 1.75 23.17
C SER A 27 5.56 2.56 24.44
N ARG A 28 5.21 3.84 24.30
CA ARG A 28 4.91 4.73 25.43
C ARG A 28 3.55 4.46 26.09
N HIS A 29 2.50 4.20 25.30
CA HIS A 29 1.14 4.13 25.81
C HIS A 29 0.67 2.70 26.12
N LEU A 30 1.14 1.72 25.36
CA LEU A 30 0.69 0.32 25.42
C LEU A 30 1.75 -0.62 26.01
N GLY A 31 3.02 -0.24 25.94
CA GLY A 31 4.13 -1.02 26.50
C GLY A 31 4.75 -2.02 25.51
N ALA A 32 5.64 -2.86 26.03
CA ALA A 32 6.53 -3.70 25.21
C ALA A 32 5.82 -4.88 24.51
N HIS A 33 4.75 -5.42 25.09
CA HIS A 33 4.04 -6.57 24.51
C HIS A 33 3.35 -6.17 23.21
N GLU A 34 2.50 -5.15 23.28
CA GLU A 34 1.77 -4.53 22.16
C GLU A 34 2.71 -3.99 21.08
N PHE A 35 3.84 -3.40 21.49
CA PHE A 35 4.89 -3.00 20.56
C PHE A 35 5.44 -4.18 19.75
N GLY A 36 5.68 -5.31 20.40
CA GLY A 36 6.13 -6.54 19.74
C GLY A 36 5.11 -7.05 18.72
N GLN A 37 3.83 -7.06 19.09
CA GLN A 37 2.73 -7.44 18.19
C GLN A 37 2.65 -6.52 16.96
N MET A 38 2.69 -5.20 17.17
CA MET A 38 2.69 -4.21 16.08
C MET A 38 3.90 -4.38 15.16
N SER A 39 5.09 -4.54 15.73
CA SER A 39 6.33 -4.68 14.97
C SER A 39 6.33 -5.94 14.10
N LEU A 40 5.89 -7.07 14.66
CA LEU A 40 5.70 -8.31 13.91
C LEU A 40 4.65 -8.12 12.81
N GLY A 41 3.49 -7.54 13.12
CA GLY A 41 2.43 -7.31 12.15
C GLY A 41 2.87 -6.42 10.99
N LEU A 42 3.56 -5.31 11.27
CA LEU A 42 4.09 -4.41 10.25
C LEU A 42 5.17 -5.09 9.41
N THR A 43 6.04 -5.91 10.02
CA THR A 43 7.06 -6.65 9.29
C THR A 43 6.43 -7.63 8.31
N PHE A 44 5.48 -8.46 8.77
CA PHE A 44 4.74 -9.35 7.88
C PHE A 44 4.01 -8.58 6.79
N PHE A 45 3.31 -7.52 7.15
CA PHE A 45 2.64 -6.66 6.19
C PHE A 45 3.59 -6.18 5.10
N GLN A 46 4.75 -5.61 5.45
CA GLN A 46 5.76 -5.14 4.49
C GLN A 46 6.34 -6.25 3.61
N THR A 47 6.63 -7.43 4.18
CA THR A 47 7.10 -8.58 3.40
C THR A 47 6.07 -9.02 2.37
N PHE A 48 4.80 -9.11 2.78
CA PHE A 48 3.70 -9.56 1.91
C PHE A 48 3.20 -8.47 0.96
N GLN A 49 3.48 -7.19 1.21
CA GLN A 49 3.25 -6.10 0.26
C GLN A 49 3.99 -6.32 -1.05
N LEU A 50 5.24 -6.80 -0.99
CA LEU A 50 6.04 -7.09 -2.18
C LEU A 50 5.32 -8.10 -3.10
N LEU A 51 4.80 -9.17 -2.48
CA LEU A 51 4.03 -10.20 -3.18
C LEU A 51 2.67 -9.71 -3.65
N ALA A 52 2.01 -8.82 -2.89
CA ALA A 52 0.70 -8.27 -3.25
C ALA A 52 0.78 -7.40 -4.52
N VAL A 53 1.88 -6.67 -4.70
CA VAL A 53 2.11 -5.84 -5.89
C VAL A 53 2.71 -6.67 -7.04
N ALA A 54 3.47 -7.72 -6.74
CA ALA A 54 4.02 -8.67 -7.70
C ALA A 54 4.71 -8.03 -8.93
N GLY A 55 5.49 -6.96 -8.75
CA GLY A 55 6.17 -6.25 -9.84
C GLY A 55 5.27 -5.47 -10.80
N MET A 56 3.96 -5.39 -10.52
CA MET A 56 2.97 -4.65 -11.34
C MET A 56 3.30 -3.17 -11.43
N GLN A 57 3.84 -2.59 -10.35
CA GLN A 57 4.25 -1.20 -10.32
C GLN A 57 5.27 -0.89 -11.41
N THR A 58 6.32 -1.69 -11.53
CA THR A 58 7.39 -1.51 -12.52
C THR A 58 6.87 -1.68 -13.94
N LEU A 59 6.07 -2.72 -14.19
CA LEU A 59 5.48 -2.98 -15.51
C LEU A 59 4.56 -1.83 -15.96
N VAL A 60 3.64 -1.40 -15.09
CA VAL A 60 2.66 -0.35 -15.42
C VAL A 60 3.36 0.99 -15.63
N THR A 61 4.32 1.36 -14.78
CA THR A 61 5.10 2.59 -14.98
C THR A 61 5.79 2.59 -16.34
N ARG A 62 6.41 1.48 -16.74
CA ARG A 62 7.13 1.36 -18.03
C ARG A 62 6.20 1.48 -19.23
N GLU A 63 5.10 0.74 -19.24
CA GLU A 63 4.19 0.74 -20.39
C GLU A 63 3.41 2.05 -20.51
N VAL A 64 3.02 2.66 -19.39
CA VAL A 64 2.37 3.98 -19.37
C VAL A 64 3.32 5.10 -19.78
N ALA A 65 4.60 5.00 -19.40
CA ALA A 65 5.62 5.95 -19.85
C ALA A 65 5.87 5.84 -21.37
N LYS A 66 5.78 4.63 -21.92
CA LYS A 66 5.94 4.37 -23.37
C LYS A 66 4.75 4.87 -24.18
N ASP A 67 3.53 4.58 -23.73
CA ASP A 67 2.30 5.03 -24.39
C ASP A 67 1.23 5.43 -23.37
N ARG A 68 1.06 6.74 -23.22
CA ARG A 68 0.09 7.34 -22.30
C ARG A 68 -1.37 7.05 -22.69
N THR A 69 -1.66 6.71 -23.95
CA THR A 69 -3.03 6.37 -24.38
C THR A 69 -3.51 5.05 -23.78
N GLN A 70 -2.57 4.15 -23.47
CA GLN A 70 -2.83 2.83 -22.88
C GLN A 70 -3.03 2.88 -21.36
N THR A 71 -3.02 4.06 -20.73
CA THR A 71 -3.11 4.16 -19.26
C THR A 71 -4.41 3.54 -18.71
N ASN A 72 -5.54 3.66 -19.42
CA ASN A 72 -6.83 3.13 -18.97
C ASN A 72 -6.87 1.60 -18.89
N PRO A 73 -6.51 0.84 -19.96
CA PRO A 73 -6.46 -0.62 -19.88
C PRO A 73 -5.45 -1.13 -18.85
N TYR A 74 -4.28 -0.49 -18.71
CA TYR A 74 -3.32 -0.89 -17.67
C TYR A 74 -3.82 -0.63 -16.25
N LEU A 75 -4.59 0.44 -16.03
CA LEU A 75 -5.17 0.75 -14.71
C LEU A 75 -6.30 -0.21 -14.34
N ILE A 76 -7.21 -0.53 -15.27
CA ILE A 76 -8.36 -1.41 -14.99
C ILE A 76 -7.93 -2.87 -14.89
N ASN A 77 -7.23 -3.37 -15.92
CA ASN A 77 -6.76 -4.76 -15.91
C ASN A 77 -5.69 -4.96 -14.83
N GLY A 78 -4.84 -3.95 -14.62
CA GLY A 78 -3.86 -3.97 -13.54
C GLY A 78 -4.51 -4.00 -12.15
N SER A 79 -5.62 -3.28 -11.94
CA SER A 79 -6.36 -3.30 -10.68
C SER A 79 -6.94 -4.68 -10.40
N LEU A 80 -7.44 -5.39 -11.41
CA LEU A 80 -7.92 -6.77 -11.25
C LEU A 80 -6.78 -7.72 -10.86
N SER A 81 -5.68 -7.69 -11.62
CA SER A 81 -4.52 -8.56 -11.35
C SER A 81 -3.91 -8.29 -9.98
N ILE A 82 -3.78 -7.02 -9.58
CA ILE A 82 -3.20 -6.67 -8.28
C ILE A 82 -4.13 -7.03 -7.12
N VAL A 83 -5.46 -7.01 -7.33
CA VAL A 83 -6.43 -7.52 -6.35
C VAL A 83 -6.28 -9.03 -6.16
N LEU A 84 -6.12 -9.78 -7.25
CA LEU A 84 -5.88 -11.23 -7.17
C LEU A 84 -4.57 -11.55 -6.46
N PHE A 85 -3.49 -10.85 -6.78
CA PHE A 85 -2.20 -11.02 -6.11
C PHE A 85 -2.24 -10.59 -4.64
N SER A 86 -2.96 -9.50 -4.31
CA SER A 86 -3.15 -9.07 -2.93
C SER A 86 -3.96 -10.09 -2.13
N LEU A 87 -5.00 -10.70 -2.72
CA LEU A 87 -5.77 -11.76 -2.07
C LEU A 87 -4.93 -13.01 -1.82
N LEU A 88 -4.13 -13.42 -2.81
CA LEU A 88 -3.20 -14.54 -2.66
C LEU A 88 -2.15 -14.27 -1.58
N SER A 89 -1.59 -13.06 -1.56
CA SER A 89 -0.63 -12.61 -0.55
C SER A 89 -1.23 -12.62 0.85
N MET A 90 -2.47 -12.15 1.00
CA MET A 90 -3.21 -12.21 2.28
C MET A 90 -3.42 -13.66 2.74
N LEU A 91 -3.83 -14.57 1.84
CA LEU A 91 -4.02 -15.99 2.17
C LEU A 91 -2.71 -16.65 2.61
N LEU A 92 -1.60 -16.35 1.93
CA LEU A 92 -0.28 -16.84 2.31
C LEU A 92 0.17 -16.29 3.67
N LEU A 93 -0.06 -15.01 3.93
CA LEU A 93 0.22 -14.39 5.22
C LEU A 93 -0.54 -15.12 6.33
N LEU A 94 -1.85 -15.37 6.16
CA LEU A 94 -2.64 -16.13 7.11
C LEU A 94 -2.11 -17.55 7.33
N ALA A 95 -1.75 -18.25 6.25
CA ALA A 95 -1.19 -19.60 6.35
C ALA A 95 0.13 -19.62 7.13
N VAL A 96 1.01 -18.63 6.91
CA VAL A 96 2.28 -18.49 7.64
C VAL A 96 2.03 -18.16 9.11
N THR A 97 1.15 -17.21 9.40
CA THR A 97 0.81 -16.84 10.79
C THR A 97 0.25 -18.03 11.56
N TRP A 98 -0.64 -18.82 10.94
CA TRP A 98 -1.19 -20.04 11.54
C TRP A 98 -0.12 -21.12 11.74
N SER A 99 0.77 -21.33 10.77
CA SER A 99 1.84 -22.33 10.87
C SER A 99 2.86 -22.00 11.97
N MET A 100 3.04 -20.72 12.29
CA MET A 100 3.98 -20.29 13.34
C MET A 100 3.41 -20.41 14.76
N GLY A 101 2.10 -20.66 14.91
CA GLY A 101 1.48 -20.89 16.22
C GLY A 101 1.51 -19.68 17.15
N TYR A 102 1.40 -18.47 16.62
CA TYR A 102 1.31 -17.25 17.44
C TYR A 102 0.05 -17.23 18.32
N ALA A 103 0.10 -16.46 19.41
CA ALA A 103 -1.06 -16.23 20.25
C ALA A 103 -2.23 -15.62 19.43
N LEU A 104 -3.47 -15.89 19.87
CA LEU A 104 -4.68 -15.41 19.19
C LEU A 104 -4.68 -13.89 19.04
N ASP A 105 -4.31 -13.17 20.10
CA ASP A 105 -4.24 -11.71 20.12
C ASP A 105 -3.27 -11.14 19.05
N THR A 106 -2.06 -11.69 18.96
CA THR A 106 -1.10 -11.32 17.90
C THR A 106 -1.63 -11.65 16.50
N THR A 107 -2.32 -12.79 16.36
CA THR A 107 -2.88 -13.23 15.07
C THR A 107 -3.99 -12.29 14.60
N GLU A 108 -4.84 -11.82 15.52
CA GLU A 108 -5.89 -10.83 15.22
C GLU A 108 -5.29 -9.51 14.73
N VAL A 109 -4.24 -9.01 15.38
CA VAL A 109 -3.52 -7.81 14.96
C VAL A 109 -2.94 -7.96 13.55
N ILE A 110 -2.26 -9.08 13.28
CA ILE A 110 -1.69 -9.38 11.96
C ILE A 110 -2.79 -9.43 10.91
N LEU A 111 -3.93 -10.05 11.23
CA LEU A 111 -5.08 -10.16 10.35
C LEU A 111 -5.67 -8.77 10.03
N LEU A 112 -5.82 -7.89 11.03
CA LEU A 112 -6.29 -6.52 10.83
C LEU A 112 -5.35 -5.72 9.90
N PHE A 113 -4.03 -5.87 10.05
CA PHE A 113 -3.08 -5.22 9.14
C PHE A 113 -3.14 -5.83 7.74
N SER A 114 -3.33 -7.15 7.62
CA SER A 114 -3.40 -7.83 6.32
C SER A 114 -4.54 -7.32 5.44
N VAL A 115 -5.68 -6.92 6.03
CA VAL A 115 -6.80 -6.32 5.28
C VAL A 115 -6.39 -5.00 4.61
N SER A 116 -5.40 -4.29 5.17
CA SER A 116 -4.85 -3.07 4.58
C SER A 116 -4.02 -3.32 3.32
N LEU A 117 -3.65 -4.57 3.00
CA LEU A 117 -2.91 -4.91 1.78
C LEU A 117 -3.71 -4.56 0.53
N PHE A 118 -5.03 -4.75 0.59
CA PHE A 118 -5.92 -4.51 -0.54
C PHE A 118 -5.94 -3.03 -0.97
N PRO A 119 -6.30 -2.05 -0.10
CA PRO A 119 -6.26 -0.64 -0.49
C PRO A 119 -4.84 -0.16 -0.79
N TYR A 120 -3.83 -0.71 -0.11
CA TYR A 120 -2.44 -0.40 -0.38
C TYR A 120 -2.03 -0.79 -1.81
N ALA A 121 -2.32 -2.01 -2.24
CA ALA A 121 -1.95 -2.53 -3.55
C ALA A 121 -2.52 -1.64 -4.68
N ILE A 122 -3.80 -1.30 -4.62
CA ILE A 122 -4.43 -0.42 -5.62
C ILE A 122 -3.84 1.00 -5.57
N SER A 123 -3.50 1.50 -4.38
CA SER A 123 -2.80 2.79 -4.23
C SER A 123 -1.43 2.77 -4.93
N VAL A 124 -0.67 1.67 -4.82
CA VAL A 124 0.62 1.50 -5.49
C VAL A 124 0.46 1.45 -7.01
N LEU A 125 -0.60 0.82 -7.52
CA LEU A 125 -0.92 0.85 -8.95
C LEU A 125 -1.21 2.29 -9.43
N CYS A 126 -1.91 3.09 -8.63
CA CYS A 126 -2.11 4.52 -8.94
C CYS A 126 -0.77 5.27 -8.97
N ASP A 127 0.13 4.97 -8.04
CA ASP A 127 1.48 5.54 -8.04
C ASP A 127 2.23 5.18 -9.32
N ALA A 128 2.14 3.93 -9.80
CA ALA A 128 2.74 3.51 -11.06
C ALA A 128 2.27 4.37 -12.25
N VAL A 129 0.96 4.65 -12.31
CA VAL A 129 0.38 5.52 -13.34
C VAL A 129 0.89 6.96 -13.19
N PHE A 130 0.89 7.52 -11.98
CA PHE A 130 1.42 8.87 -11.74
C PHE A 130 2.90 8.98 -12.12
N GLN A 131 3.70 7.94 -11.84
CA GLN A 131 5.11 7.87 -12.22
C GLN A 131 5.28 7.81 -13.75
N GLY A 132 4.49 6.98 -14.46
CA GLY A 132 4.52 6.91 -15.92
C GLY A 132 4.13 8.22 -16.62
N TRP A 133 3.30 9.04 -15.96
CA TRP A 133 2.96 10.40 -16.41
C TRP A 133 3.93 11.49 -15.93
N GLU A 134 5.01 11.12 -15.24
CA GLU A 134 5.99 12.01 -14.60
C GLU A 134 5.39 13.03 -13.61
N ARG A 135 4.21 12.72 -13.04
CA ARG A 135 3.45 13.58 -12.13
C ARG A 135 3.54 13.09 -10.69
N MET A 136 4.77 12.84 -10.22
CA MET A 136 5.05 12.28 -8.90
C MET A 136 4.62 13.19 -7.74
N GLN A 137 4.48 14.50 -7.97
CA GLN A 137 3.98 15.45 -6.96
C GLN A 137 2.63 15.03 -6.33
N TYR A 138 1.73 14.41 -7.09
CA TYR A 138 0.43 13.97 -6.55
C TYR A 138 0.58 12.81 -5.56
N ILE A 139 1.57 11.94 -5.77
CA ILE A 139 1.91 10.85 -4.85
C ILE A 139 2.33 11.46 -3.51
N THR A 140 3.20 12.47 -3.55
CA THR A 140 3.67 13.16 -2.35
C THR A 140 2.56 13.89 -1.63
N TYR A 141 1.73 14.67 -2.33
CA TYR A 141 0.62 15.37 -1.69
C TYR A 141 -0.34 14.39 -0.99
N ALA A 142 -0.73 13.31 -1.66
CA ALA A 142 -1.63 12.33 -1.07
C ALA A 142 -1.02 11.65 0.18
N ASN A 143 0.22 11.16 0.07
CA ASN A 143 0.87 10.43 1.17
C ASN A 143 1.19 11.34 2.36
N VAL A 144 1.72 12.54 2.13
CA VAL A 144 2.12 13.46 3.20
C VAL A 144 0.90 13.95 3.99
N ILE A 145 -0.15 14.39 3.28
CA ILE A 145 -1.38 14.88 3.93
C ILE A 145 -1.99 13.76 4.78
N VAL A 146 -2.16 12.57 4.22
CA VAL A 146 -2.77 11.45 4.96
C VAL A 146 -1.88 10.98 6.10
N ASN A 147 -0.55 10.95 5.96
CA ASN A 147 0.34 10.58 7.06
C ASN A 147 0.30 11.56 8.24
N ILE A 148 0.14 12.86 7.99
CA ILE A 148 -0.03 13.85 9.06
C ILE A 148 -1.32 13.56 9.84
N PHE A 149 -2.44 13.35 9.15
CA PHE A 149 -3.70 12.97 9.78
C PHE A 149 -3.61 11.62 10.51
N LYS A 150 -2.93 10.63 9.92
CA LYS A 150 -2.70 9.31 10.51
C LYS A 150 -2.04 9.41 11.87
N ILE A 151 -0.96 10.19 11.99
CA ILE A 151 -0.26 10.39 13.27
C ILE A 151 -1.18 11.08 14.29
N GLY A 152 -1.90 12.12 13.87
CA GLY A 152 -2.82 12.85 14.75
C GLY A 152 -3.94 11.96 15.30
N PHE A 153 -4.58 11.17 14.42
CA PHE A 153 -5.64 10.24 14.85
C PHE A 153 -5.10 9.07 15.66
N ALA A 154 -3.92 8.52 15.31
CA ALA A 154 -3.29 7.47 16.09
C ALA A 154 -3.00 7.94 17.53
N TYR A 155 -2.46 9.14 17.69
CA TYR A 155 -2.24 9.76 19.00
C TYR A 155 -3.54 9.92 19.78
N TYR A 156 -4.59 10.44 19.14
CA TYR A 156 -5.91 10.59 19.76
C TYR A 156 -6.49 9.25 20.24
N VAL A 157 -6.45 8.22 19.40
CA VAL A 157 -6.98 6.89 19.74
C VAL A 157 -6.21 6.25 20.89
N LEU A 158 -4.89 6.39 20.92
CA LEU A 158 -4.04 5.83 21.98
C LEU A 158 -4.31 6.45 23.35
N ILE A 159 -4.53 7.76 23.42
CA ILE A 159 -4.83 8.44 24.68
C ILE A 159 -6.22 8.06 25.23
N ASN A 160 -7.17 7.79 24.34
CA ASN A 160 -8.51 7.34 24.71
C ASN A 160 -8.58 5.83 25.02
N GLY A 161 -7.43 5.12 25.05
CA GLY A 161 -7.39 3.70 25.37
C GLY A 161 -7.84 2.77 24.25
N GLY A 162 -7.81 3.21 22.99
CA GLY A 162 -8.28 2.42 21.84
C GLY A 162 -7.44 1.19 21.46
N GLY A 163 -6.31 0.95 22.15
CA GLY A 163 -5.52 -0.25 21.97
C GLY A 163 -4.85 -0.39 20.59
N LEU A 164 -4.38 -1.60 20.29
CA LEU A 164 -3.85 -1.94 18.97
C LEU A 164 -4.94 -2.03 17.90
N VAL A 165 -6.14 -2.47 18.26
CA VAL A 165 -7.28 -2.56 17.34
C VAL A 165 -7.65 -1.18 16.79
N GLY A 166 -7.72 -0.16 17.65
CA GLY A 166 -7.97 1.22 17.21
C GLY A 166 -6.87 1.73 16.27
N LEU A 167 -5.61 1.41 16.55
CA LEU A 167 -4.51 1.75 15.65
C LEU A 167 -4.61 1.04 14.30
N ALA A 168 -4.99 -0.25 14.28
CA ALA A 168 -5.18 -1.00 13.06
C ALA A 168 -6.28 -0.38 12.17
N LEU A 169 -7.37 0.07 12.78
CA LEU A 169 -8.43 0.81 12.07
C LEU A 169 -7.94 2.14 11.49
N ILE A 170 -7.11 2.88 12.22
CA ILE A 170 -6.50 4.13 11.70
C ILE A 170 -5.55 3.83 10.54
N LEU A 171 -4.73 2.78 10.62
CA LEU A 171 -3.84 2.37 9.54
C LEU A 171 -4.63 1.97 8.29
N PHE A 172 -5.65 1.11 8.44
CA PHE A 172 -6.54 0.72 7.36
C PHE A 172 -7.23 1.94 6.73
N GLY A 173 -7.84 2.79 7.56
CA GLY A 173 -8.50 4.02 7.13
C GLY A 173 -7.54 4.97 6.41
N SER A 174 -6.28 5.03 6.81
CA SER A 174 -5.24 5.82 6.14
C SER A 174 -4.92 5.26 4.75
N HIS A 175 -4.78 3.95 4.59
CA HIS A 175 -4.58 3.34 3.27
C HIS A 175 -5.77 3.57 2.34
N VAL A 176 -7.00 3.45 2.86
CA VAL A 176 -8.22 3.77 2.11
C VAL A 176 -8.25 5.25 1.73
N ALA A 177 -7.91 6.16 2.65
CA ALA A 177 -7.87 7.60 2.37
C ALA A 177 -6.84 7.94 1.28
N VAL A 178 -5.63 7.38 1.36
CA VAL A 178 -4.60 7.54 0.31
C VAL A 178 -5.13 7.06 -1.04
N LEU A 179 -5.73 5.87 -1.08
CA LEU A 179 -6.32 5.31 -2.29
C LEU A 179 -7.39 6.24 -2.87
N VAL A 180 -8.34 6.69 -2.05
CA VAL A 180 -9.44 7.57 -2.50
C VAL A 180 -8.90 8.88 -3.06
N VAL A 181 -7.95 9.51 -2.36
CA VAL A 181 -7.33 10.78 -2.81
C VAL A 181 -6.58 10.57 -4.13
N LYS A 182 -5.76 9.51 -4.25
CA LYS A 182 -5.03 9.19 -5.48
C LYS A 182 -5.97 8.90 -6.63
N TRP A 183 -6.99 8.07 -6.39
CA TRP A 183 -7.98 7.72 -7.40
C TRP A 183 -8.74 8.95 -7.90
N TYR A 184 -9.16 9.83 -6.99
CA TYR A 184 -9.79 11.10 -7.34
C TYR A 184 -8.87 12.01 -8.16
N LEU A 185 -7.61 12.16 -7.77
CA LEU A 185 -6.63 12.96 -8.50
C LEU A 185 -6.35 12.40 -9.91
N LEU A 186 -6.34 11.08 -10.05
CA LEU A 186 -6.13 10.38 -11.31
C LEU A 186 -7.31 10.63 -12.26
N GLN A 187 -8.54 10.50 -11.75
CA GLN A 187 -9.77 10.77 -12.51
C GLN A 187 -9.86 12.22 -12.99
N ARG A 188 -9.44 13.16 -12.14
CA ARG A 188 -9.54 14.60 -12.42
C ARG A 188 -8.46 15.11 -13.37
N ASN A 189 -7.23 14.61 -13.26
CA ASN A 189 -6.07 15.21 -13.92
C ASN A 189 -5.47 14.39 -15.07
N ILE A 190 -5.80 13.09 -15.17
CA ILE A 190 -5.13 12.18 -16.12
C ILE A 190 -6.13 11.48 -17.05
N ILE A 191 -7.11 10.75 -16.51
CA ILE A 191 -7.97 9.87 -17.32
C ILE A 191 -9.38 9.84 -16.76
N LYS A 192 -10.40 9.72 -17.63
CA LYS A 192 -11.71 9.21 -17.22
C LYS A 192 -11.70 7.68 -17.36
N PRO A 193 -11.85 6.90 -16.27
CA PRO A 193 -11.82 5.45 -16.35
C PRO A 193 -12.90 4.95 -17.32
N GLN A 194 -12.50 4.15 -18.30
CA GLN A 194 -13.42 3.50 -19.24
C GLN A 194 -13.27 2.01 -19.02
N PHE A 195 -14.23 1.41 -18.31
CA PHE A 195 -14.26 -0.01 -18.01
C PHE A 195 -14.34 -0.85 -19.28
N LYS A 196 -13.17 -1.17 -19.84
CA LYS A 196 -12.98 -2.14 -20.92
C LYS A 196 -12.07 -3.24 -20.40
N PHE A 197 -12.70 -4.34 -20.04
CA PHE A 197 -12.06 -5.50 -19.45
C PHE A 197 -11.46 -6.38 -20.55
N ASP A 198 -10.22 -6.81 -20.34
CA ASP A 198 -9.60 -7.83 -21.19
C ASP A 198 -8.82 -8.84 -20.34
N MET A 199 -9.41 -10.02 -20.15
CA MET A 199 -8.83 -11.11 -19.34
C MET A 199 -7.51 -11.63 -19.95
N ARG A 200 -7.34 -11.53 -21.28
CA ARG A 200 -6.12 -11.95 -21.96
C ARG A 200 -4.96 -11.03 -21.60
N PHE A 201 -5.25 -9.73 -21.48
CA PHE A 201 -4.29 -8.71 -21.07
C PHE A 201 -3.84 -8.89 -19.61
N CYS A 202 -4.74 -9.28 -18.70
CA CYS A 202 -4.38 -9.62 -17.32
C CYS A 202 -3.35 -10.76 -17.27
N TRP A 203 -3.54 -11.81 -18.06
CA TRP A 203 -2.63 -12.94 -18.13
C TRP A 203 -1.25 -12.57 -18.72
N GLU A 204 -1.24 -11.73 -19.76
CA GLU A 204 0.00 -11.21 -20.33
C GLU A 204 0.76 -10.31 -19.36
N MET A 205 0.05 -9.46 -18.59
CA MET A 205 0.66 -8.68 -17.52
C MET A 205 1.28 -9.56 -16.44
N SER A 206 0.57 -10.58 -15.96
CA SER A 206 1.10 -11.50 -14.93
C SER A 206 2.34 -12.26 -15.41
N LYS A 207 2.43 -12.61 -16.71
CA LYS A 207 3.66 -13.17 -17.29
C LYS A 207 4.78 -12.16 -17.44
N ALA A 208 4.44 -10.91 -17.75
CA ALA A 208 5.40 -9.84 -17.93
C ALA A 208 5.95 -9.29 -16.61
N THR A 209 5.30 -9.55 -15.47
CA THR A 209 5.81 -9.19 -14.14
C THR A 209 6.76 -10.22 -13.53
N LEU A 210 6.72 -11.49 -13.96
CA LEU A 210 7.63 -12.55 -13.50
C LEU A 210 9.12 -12.18 -13.54
N PRO A 211 9.65 -11.52 -14.58
CA PRO A 211 11.06 -11.08 -14.61
C PRO A 211 11.40 -10.04 -13.54
N PHE A 212 10.43 -9.21 -13.13
CA PHE A 212 10.65 -8.12 -12.17
C PHE A 212 10.62 -8.61 -10.72
N LEU A 213 9.88 -9.67 -10.43
CA LEU A 213 9.88 -10.34 -9.13
C LEU A 213 11.28 -10.85 -8.72
N GLY A 214 12.15 -11.17 -9.68
CA GLY A 214 13.53 -11.60 -9.41
C GLY A 214 14.54 -10.45 -9.26
N ILE A 215 14.15 -9.20 -9.53
CA ILE A 215 15.03 -8.02 -9.51
C ILE A 215 14.73 -7.12 -8.30
N ASP A 216 13.47 -7.07 -7.86
CA ASP A 216 13.00 -6.22 -6.75
C ASP A 216 12.92 -6.96 -5.38
N GLY A 217 13.43 -8.20 -5.30
CA GLY A 217 13.41 -9.06 -4.09
C GLY A 217 14.68 -9.04 -3.26
#